data_AF-A0A6B3D017-F1
#
_entry.id   AF-A0A6B3D017-F1
#
_cell.length_a   1.000
_cell.length_b   1.000
_cell.length_c   1.000
_cell.angle_alpha   90.00
_cell.angle_beta   90.00
_cell.angle_gamma   90.00
#
_symmetry.space_group_name_H-M   'P 1'
#
loop_
_entity.id
_entity.type
_entity.pdbx_description
1 polymer ?
#
loop_
_entity_poly.entity_id
_entity_poly.type
_entity_poly.pdbx_seq_one_letter_code
_entity_poly.pdbx_strand_id
1 'polypeptide(L)'
;RFTGNDYIKDLSSGDVLACQAYSGDVIQLQADDPDIEFVVPEEGAELWAESLMIPGLARHKANAERLIDYYYRPEVAAELAAWVNYVCPVPA
;
A
#
# COMPACT_ATOMS: atom_id res chain seq x y z
N ARG A 1 0.12 -9.60 -20.17
CA ARG A 1 -1.02 -9.67 -19.22
C ARG A 1 -0.82 -8.54 -18.23
N PHE A 2 -1.81 -7.68 -17.99
CA PHE A 2 -1.75 -6.69 -16.90
C PHE A 2 -2.33 -7.36 -15.66
N THR A 3 -1.53 -7.53 -14.62
CA THR A 3 -1.85 -8.36 -13.45
C THR A 3 -2.23 -7.56 -12.23
N GLY A 4 -2.06 -6.23 -12.21
CA GLY A 4 -2.24 -5.46 -10.97
C GLY A 4 -1.45 -6.10 -9.83
N ASN A 5 -2.14 -6.54 -8.77
CA ASN A 5 -1.54 -7.20 -7.61
C ASN A 5 -1.52 -8.74 -7.70
N ASP A 6 -1.80 -9.36 -8.85
CA ASP A 6 -1.77 -10.84 -8.97
C ASP A 6 -0.36 -11.41 -8.69
N TYR A 7 0.70 -10.59 -8.74
CA TYR A 7 2.08 -11.02 -8.46
C TYR A 7 2.25 -11.63 -7.06
N ILE A 8 1.40 -11.28 -6.10
CA ILE A 8 1.41 -11.82 -4.74
C ILE A 8 1.28 -13.34 -4.79
N LYS A 9 0.30 -13.83 -5.56
CA LYS A 9 0.03 -15.27 -5.66
C LYS A 9 1.14 -16.00 -6.39
N ASP A 10 1.62 -15.44 -7.50
CA ASP A 10 2.65 -16.07 -8.32
C ASP A 10 4.00 -16.14 -7.58
N LEU A 11 4.30 -15.17 -6.70
CA LEU A 11 5.45 -15.22 -5.80
C LEU A 11 5.27 -16.32 -4.72
N SER A 12 4.14 -16.32 -4.01
CA SER A 12 3.89 -17.30 -2.93
C SER A 12 3.81 -18.75 -3.42
N SER A 13 3.42 -19.01 -4.67
CA SER A 13 3.42 -20.35 -5.25
C SER A 13 4.78 -20.79 -5.80
N GLY A 14 5.73 -19.86 -5.94
CA GLY A 14 6.99 -20.08 -6.62
C GLY A 14 6.88 -20.15 -8.15
N ASP A 15 5.75 -19.71 -8.73
CA ASP A 15 5.57 -19.63 -10.19
C ASP A 15 6.47 -18.54 -10.80
N VAL A 16 6.83 -17.50 -10.03
CA VAL A 16 7.86 -16.52 -10.37
C VAL A 16 8.90 -16.38 -9.26
N LEU A 17 10.14 -16.10 -9.65
CA LEU A 17 11.26 -15.90 -8.72
C LEU A 17 11.47 -14.43 -8.31
N ALA A 18 11.01 -13.50 -9.14
CA ALA A 18 11.16 -12.06 -8.90
C ALA A 18 10.12 -11.27 -9.71
N CYS A 19 9.67 -10.15 -9.15
CA CYS A 19 8.83 -9.18 -9.84
C CYS A 19 9.04 -7.77 -9.27
N GLN A 20 8.53 -6.75 -9.98
CA GLN A 20 8.34 -5.44 -9.37
C GLN A 20 7.11 -5.52 -8.45
N ALA A 21 7.24 -5.04 -7.21
CA ALA A 21 6.21 -5.13 -6.19
C ALA A 21 6.22 -3.87 -5.30
N TYR A 22 5.10 -3.61 -4.63
CA TYR A 22 4.99 -2.54 -3.63
C TYR A 22 5.39 -3.04 -2.24
N SER A 23 6.02 -2.16 -1.46
CA SER A 23 6.69 -2.52 -0.20
C SER A 23 5.75 -3.13 0.86
N GLY A 24 4.56 -2.58 1.05
CA GLY A 24 3.62 -3.05 2.07
C GLY A 24 3.11 -4.47 1.78
N ASP A 25 2.91 -4.82 0.51
CA ASP A 25 2.48 -6.16 0.09
C ASP A 25 3.55 -7.22 0.40
N VAL A 26 4.81 -6.90 0.10
CA VAL A 26 5.93 -7.84 0.31
C VAL A 26 6.23 -8.02 1.80
N ILE A 27 6.07 -6.99 2.64
CA ILE A 27 6.23 -7.13 4.09
C ILE A 27 5.21 -8.12 4.67
N GLN A 28 3.97 -8.10 4.18
CA GLN A 28 2.96 -9.09 4.60
C GLN A 28 3.33 -10.49 4.12
N LEU A 29 3.76 -10.63 2.86
CA LEU A 29 4.22 -11.92 2.33
C LEU A 29 5.43 -12.48 3.08
N GLN A 30 6.39 -11.63 3.43
CA GLN A 30 7.59 -12.04 4.17
C GLN A 30 7.28 -12.53 5.58
N ALA A 31 6.18 -12.06 6.18
CA ALA A 31 5.72 -12.57 7.48
C ALA A 31 5.18 -14.01 7.38
N ASP A 32 4.61 -14.38 6.23
CA ASP A 32 4.09 -15.72 5.96
C ASP A 32 5.18 -16.67 5.40
N ASP A 33 6.09 -16.15 4.59
CA ASP A 33 7.19 -16.87 3.97
C ASP A 33 8.52 -16.08 4.07
N PRO A 34 9.44 -16.48 4.97
CA PRO A 34 10.69 -15.76 5.19
C PRO A 34 11.66 -15.82 4.01
N ASP A 35 11.43 -16.68 3.00
CA ASP A 35 12.26 -16.76 1.80
C ASP A 35 11.93 -15.65 0.78
N ILE A 36 10.83 -14.91 0.98
CA ILE A 36 10.46 -13.75 0.16
C ILE A 36 11.05 -12.47 0.77
N GLU A 37 11.83 -11.74 -0.01
CA GLU A 37 12.46 -10.48 0.42
C GLU A 37 12.07 -9.28 -0.46
N PHE A 38 11.86 -8.13 0.18
CA PHE A 38 11.75 -6.85 -0.50
C PHE A 38 13.13 -6.21 -0.66
N VAL A 39 13.56 -5.99 -1.90
CA VAL A 39 14.88 -5.42 -2.22
C VAL A 39 14.72 -4.06 -2.89
N VAL A 40 15.41 -3.05 -2.35
CA VAL A 40 15.56 -1.72 -2.96
C VAL A 40 16.91 -1.68 -3.69
N PRO A 41 16.96 -1.52 -5.03
CA PRO A 41 18.21 -1.46 -5.78
C PRO A 41 19.10 -0.28 -5.36
N GLU A 42 20.42 -0.44 -5.48
CA GLU A 42 21.39 0.60 -5.11
C GLU A 42 21.31 1.83 -6.04
N GLU A 43 20.87 1.64 -7.28
CA GLU A 43 20.63 2.70 -8.26
C GLU A 43 19.40 3.57 -7.91
N GLY A 44 18.60 3.12 -6.95
CA GLY A 44 17.37 3.77 -6.50
C GLY A 44 16.11 2.98 -6.87
N ALA A 45 14.99 3.37 -6.25
CA ALA A 45 13.68 2.82 -6.49
C ALA A 45 12.64 3.93 -6.68
N GLU A 46 11.49 3.55 -7.20
CA GLU A 46 10.34 4.44 -7.33
C GLU A 46 9.82 4.85 -5.94
N LEU A 47 9.79 6.16 -5.69
CA LEU A 47 9.04 6.73 -4.57
C LEU A 47 7.67 7.18 -5.06
N TRP A 48 6.64 6.76 -4.36
CA TRP A 48 5.25 7.03 -4.71
C TRP A 48 4.46 7.48 -3.48
N ALA A 49 3.31 8.11 -3.74
CA ALA A 49 2.38 8.51 -2.71
C ALA A 49 0.95 8.40 -3.27
N GLU A 50 0.03 7.94 -2.43
CA GLU A 50 -1.39 7.94 -2.74
C GLU A 50 -2.09 9.08 -2.00
N SER A 51 -3.15 9.62 -2.60
CA SER A 51 -3.92 10.72 -2.02
C SER A 51 -5.41 10.47 -2.22
N LEU A 52 -6.18 10.65 -1.14
CA LEU A 52 -7.62 10.66 -1.23
C LEU A 52 -8.08 11.89 -2.02
N MET A 53 -8.87 11.66 -3.05
CA MET A 53 -9.42 12.70 -3.92
C MET A 53 -10.93 12.55 -4.05
N ILE A 54 -11.63 13.68 -4.15
CA ILE A 54 -13.07 13.70 -4.42
C ILE A 54 -13.29 14.03 -5.90
N PRO A 55 -13.89 13.13 -6.69
CA PRO A 55 -14.22 13.42 -8.08
C PRO A 55 -15.15 14.62 -8.22
N GLY A 56 -14.95 15.43 -9.26
CA GLY A 56 -15.73 16.67 -9.46
C GLY A 56 -17.25 16.47 -9.64
N LEU A 57 -17.69 15.27 -9.99
CA LEU A 57 -19.10 14.90 -10.16
C LEU A 57 -19.64 14.06 -8.98
N ALA A 58 -18.96 14.07 -7.83
CA ALA A 58 -19.40 13.33 -6.66
C ALA A 58 -20.75 13.85 -6.13
N ARG A 59 -21.75 12.97 -6.08
CA ARG A 59 -23.11 13.30 -5.58
C ARG A 59 -23.19 13.48 -4.07
N HIS A 60 -22.19 13.00 -3.33
CA HIS A 60 -22.14 13.00 -1.87
C HIS A 60 -20.83 13.59 -1.34
N LYS A 61 -20.40 14.74 -1.90
CA LYS A 61 -19.13 15.41 -1.56
C LYS A 61 -18.92 15.57 -0.04
N ALA A 62 -19.90 16.11 0.67
CA ALA A 62 -19.79 16.33 2.12
C ALA A 62 -19.55 15.04 2.93
N ASN A 63 -20.08 13.90 2.48
CA ASN A 63 -19.82 12.62 3.14
C ASN A 63 -18.39 12.14 2.88
N ALA A 64 -17.89 12.31 1.65
CA ALA A 64 -16.51 11.98 1.30
C ALA A 64 -15.51 12.85 2.08
N GLU A 65 -15.78 14.16 2.23
CA GLU A 65 -14.97 15.06 3.07
C GLU A 65 -14.90 14.57 4.51
N ARG A 66 -16.05 14.19 5.10
CA ARG A 66 -16.09 13.66 6.48
C ARG A 66 -15.33 12.34 6.64
N LEU A 67 -15.28 11.50 5.60
CA LEU A 67 -14.48 10.27 5.59
C LEU A 67 -12.99 10.58 5.52
N ILE A 68 -12.58 11.53 4.68
CA ILE A 68 -11.19 11.99 4.59
C ILE A 68 -10.75 12.57 5.94
N ASP A 69 -11.56 13.44 6.55
CA ASP A 69 -11.30 14.01 7.88
C ASP A 69 -11.14 12.93 8.96
N TYR A 70 -11.90 11.84 8.88
CA TYR A 70 -11.80 10.72 9.81
C TYR A 70 -10.46 9.98 9.68
N TYR A 71 -10.05 9.64 8.46
CA TYR A 71 -8.77 8.95 8.21
C TYR A 71 -7.55 9.81 8.51
N TYR A 72 -7.68 11.15 8.49
CA TYR A 72 -6.60 12.06 8.87
C TYR A 72 -6.44 12.26 10.38
N ARG A 73 -7.29 11.67 11.22
CA ARG A 73 -7.08 11.67 12.69
C ARG A 73 -5.86 10.81 13.02
N PRO A 74 -4.90 11.28 13.84
CA PRO A 74 -3.65 10.56 14.09
C PRO A 74 -3.83 9.09 14.51
N GLU A 75 -4.78 8.81 15.40
CA GLU A 75 -5.02 7.45 15.91
C GLU A 75 -5.57 6.52 14.82
N VAL A 76 -6.45 7.04 13.97
CA VAL A 76 -7.04 6.28 12.84
C VAL A 76 -5.99 6.05 11.76
N ALA A 77 -5.19 7.07 11.45
CA ALA A 77 -4.11 6.99 10.47
C ALA A 77 -3.03 6.00 10.92
N ALA A 78 -2.72 5.97 12.22
CA ALA A 78 -1.77 5.03 12.80
C ALA A 78 -2.29 3.59 12.76
N GLU A 79 -3.57 3.37 13.11
CA GLU A 79 -4.21 2.04 13.01
C GLU A 79 -4.17 1.52 11.57
N LEU A 80 -4.53 2.38 10.59
CA LEU A 80 -4.49 2.03 9.18
C LEU A 80 -3.07 1.69 8.73
N ALA A 81 -2.08 2.55 9.02
CA ALA A 81 -0.69 2.35 8.62
C ALA A 81 -0.09 1.07 9.20
N ALA A 82 -0.39 0.76 10.47
CA ALA A 82 0.02 -0.48 11.12
C ALA A 82 -0.65 -1.72 10.49
N TRP A 83 -1.88 -1.59 10.01
CA TRP A 83 -2.59 -2.67 9.33
C TRP A 83 -2.02 -2.96 7.93
N VAL A 84 -1.75 -1.91 7.14
CA VAL A 84 -1.32 -2.07 5.73
C VAL A 84 0.19 -2.07 5.53
N ASN A 85 0.99 -1.81 6.58
CA ASN A 85 2.46 -1.75 6.54
C ASN A 85 3.04 -0.71 5.56
N TYR A 86 2.32 0.40 5.34
CA TYR A 86 2.81 1.56 4.59
C TYR A 86 3.18 2.72 5.51
N VAL A 87 4.05 3.61 5.01
CA VAL A 87 4.50 4.79 5.76
C VAL A 87 3.34 5.77 5.93
N CYS A 88 3.04 6.14 7.19
CA CYS A 88 1.99 7.10 7.50
C CYS A 88 2.45 8.54 7.20
N PRO A 89 1.69 9.34 6.42
CA PRO A 89 2.02 10.75 6.17
C PRO A 89 1.52 11.70 7.27
N VAL A 90 0.69 11.22 8.22
CA VAL A 90 0.12 12.02 9.30
C VAL A 90 1.11 12.05 10.48
N PRO A 91 1.56 13.22 10.96
CA PRO A 91 2.42 13.33 12.13
C PRO A 91 1.75 12.78 13.40
N ALA A 92 2.57 12.27 14.32
CA ALA A 92 2.16 11.89 15.67
C ALA A 92 1.86 13.11 16.56
#